data_AF-A0A2A4GIX4-F1
#
_entry.id   AF-A0A2A4GIX4-F1
#
_cell.length_a   1.000
_cell.length_b   1.000
_cell.length_c   1.000
_cell.angle_alpha   90.00
_cell.angle_beta   90.00
_cell.angle_gamma   90.00
#
_symmetry.space_group_name_H-M   'P 1'
#
loop_
_entity.id
_entity.type
_entity.pdbx_description
1 polymer ?
#
loop_
_entity_poly.entity_id
_entity_poly.type
_entity_poly.pdbx_seq_one_letter_code
_entity_poly.pdbx_strand_id
1 'polypeptide(L)'
;MKALIILAKAAIAFVWLVLIANMFHPFPGVAAMALYIMTGFLLVMHGLQMLIFLGAFGDKIAMTRWEKWSILIFGIFALLDIRRKYMV
;
A
#
# COMPACT_ATOMS: atom_id res chain seq x y z
N MET A 1 9.11 -11.99 12.89
CA MET A 1 8.62 -11.54 11.55
C MET A 1 7.22 -10.93 11.57
N LYS A 2 6.20 -11.52 12.24
CA LYS A 2 4.85 -10.96 12.28
C LYS A 2 4.77 -9.54 12.90
N ALA A 3 5.41 -9.34 14.06
CA ALA A 3 5.44 -8.03 14.73
C ALA A 3 6.04 -6.91 13.86
N LEU A 4 7.13 -7.19 13.14
CA LEU A 4 7.77 -6.24 12.24
C LEU A 4 6.84 -5.81 11.09
N ILE A 5 6.00 -6.73 10.59
CA ILE A 5 5.08 -6.45 9.48
C ILE A 5 3.87 -5.65 9.96
N ILE A 6 3.40 -5.92 11.17
CA ILE A 6 2.38 -5.09 11.83
C ILE A 6 2.92 -3.66 12.01
N LEU A 7 4.14 -3.51 12.54
CA LEU A 7 4.78 -2.21 12.73
C LEU A 7 4.93 -1.47 11.39
N ALA A 8 5.40 -2.15 10.34
CA ALA A 8 5.55 -1.55 9.02
C ALA A 8 4.20 -1.12 8.41
N LYS A 9 3.14 -1.93 8.57
CA LYS A 9 1.79 -1.55 8.14
C LYS A 9 1.26 -0.34 8.91
N ALA A 10 1.52 -0.26 10.21
CA ALA A 10 1.16 0.91 11.02
C ALA A 10 1.91 2.17 10.55
N ALA A 11 3.19 2.06 10.23
CA ALA A 11 3.98 3.16 9.67
C ALA A 11 3.42 3.63 8.31
N ILE A 12 3.08 2.70 7.40
CA ILE A 12 2.47 3.06 6.11
C ILE A 12 1.08 3.67 6.29
N ALA A 13 0.27 3.20 7.24
CA ALA A 13 -1.01 3.82 7.58
C ALA A 13 -0.81 5.26 8.08
N PHE A 14 0.22 5.52 8.88
CA PHE A 14 0.57 6.87 9.30
C PHE A 14 1.02 7.75 8.13
N VAL A 15 1.80 7.20 7.18
CA VAL A 15 2.15 7.92 5.94
C VAL A 15 0.89 8.29 5.16
N TRP A 16 -0.06 7.37 4.97
CA TRP A 16 -1.34 7.68 4.33
C TRP A 16 -2.11 8.80 5.04
N LEU A 17 -2.13 8.79 6.37
CA LEU A 17 -2.76 9.86 7.14
C LEU A 17 -2.14 11.23 6.84
N VAL A 18 -0.82 11.32 6.78
CA VAL A 18 -0.11 12.58 6.43
C VAL A 18 -0.41 13.01 4.99
N LEU A 19 -0.37 12.08 4.04
CA LEU A 19 -0.63 12.35 2.63
C LEU A 19 -2.06 12.83 2.41
N ILE A 20 -3.05 12.16 3.01
CA ILE A 20 -4.47 12.53 2.95
C ILE A 20 -4.69 13.88 3.64
N ALA A 21 -4.08 14.11 4.80
CA ALA A 21 -4.17 15.41 5.48
C ALA A 21 -3.68 16.54 4.57
N ASN A 22 -2.58 16.35 3.83
CA ASN A 22 -2.07 17.33 2.87
C ASN A 22 -3.02 17.61 1.69
N MET A 23 -3.97 16.72 1.38
CA MET A 23 -4.99 16.97 0.34
C MET A 23 -6.06 17.96 0.79
N PHE A 24 -6.43 17.94 2.07
CA PHE A 24 -7.47 18.81 2.63
C PHE A 24 -6.91 20.07 3.30
N HIS A 25 -5.72 19.95 3.89
CA HIS A 25 -5.01 21.02 4.56
C HIS A 25 -3.51 20.96 4.18
N PRO A 26 -3.12 21.55 3.04
CA PRO A 26 -1.76 21.46 2.52
C PRO A 26 -0.73 22.03 3.49
N PHE A 27 0.39 21.34 3.64
CA PHE A 27 1.53 21.85 4.42
C PHE A 27 2.18 23.05 3.70
N PRO A 28 2.80 23.99 4.41
CA PRO A 28 3.36 25.19 3.79
C PRO A 28 4.55 24.88 2.87
N GLY A 29 4.63 25.61 1.75
CA GLY A 29 5.78 25.65 0.86
C GLY A 29 6.09 24.34 0.15
N VAL A 30 7.38 23.98 0.10
CA VAL A 30 7.91 22.82 -0.66
C VAL A 30 7.38 21.49 -0.11
N ALA A 31 6.97 21.45 1.17
CA ALA A 31 6.44 20.24 1.79
C ALA A 31 5.16 19.74 1.09
N ALA A 32 4.20 20.61 0.78
CA ALA A 32 2.98 20.19 0.09
C ALA A 32 3.28 19.60 -1.30
N MET A 33 4.17 20.24 -2.07
CA MET A 33 4.56 19.76 -3.40
C MET A 33 5.22 18.38 -3.32
N ALA A 34 6.14 18.18 -2.38
CA ALA A 34 6.75 16.89 -2.14
C ALA A 34 5.70 15.83 -1.78
N LEU A 35 4.76 16.15 -0.89
CA LEU A 35 3.70 15.23 -0.47
C LEU A 35 2.72 14.89 -1.60
N TYR A 36 2.43 15.82 -2.53
CA TYR A 36 1.63 15.50 -3.73
C TYR A 36 2.35 14.52 -4.65
N ILE A 37 3.63 14.75 -4.92
CA ILE A 37 4.45 13.84 -5.72
C ILE A 37 4.53 12.48 -5.04
N MET A 38 4.76 12.44 -3.72
CA MET A 38 4.80 11.20 -2.94
C MET A 38 3.46 10.46 -2.98
N THR A 39 2.33 11.16 -2.90
CA THR A 39 0.99 10.56 -3.01
C THR A 39 0.81 9.88 -4.36
N GLY A 40 1.12 10.60 -5.45
CA GLY A 40 1.05 10.05 -6.80
C GLY A 40 1.97 8.84 -6.98
N PHE A 41 3.23 8.96 -6.54
CA PHE A 41 4.20 7.87 -6.61
C PHE A 41 3.74 6.65 -5.80
N LEU A 42 3.24 6.84 -4.57
CA LEU A 42 2.77 5.76 -3.72
C LEU A 42 1.59 5.02 -4.35
N LEU A 43 0.60 5.75 -4.88
CA LEU A 43 -0.54 5.17 -5.58
C LEU A 43 -0.12 4.39 -6.81
N VAL A 44 0.77 4.95 -7.64
CA VAL A 44 1.27 4.27 -8.85
C VAL A 44 2.03 3.01 -8.46
N MET A 45 2.98 3.09 -7.53
CA MET A 45 3.80 1.95 -7.14
C MET A 45 2.97 0.83 -6.51
N HIS A 46 2.05 1.16 -5.60
CA HIS A 46 1.18 0.16 -4.99
C HIS A 46 0.16 -0.40 -5.99
N GLY A 47 -0.35 0.43 -6.91
CA GLY A 47 -1.21 -0.01 -8.01
C GLY A 47 -0.49 -0.98 -8.93
N LEU A 48 0.75 -0.68 -9.31
CA LEU A 48 1.60 -1.54 -10.14
C LEU A 48 1.89 -2.86 -9.43
N GLN A 49 2.18 -2.83 -8.13
CA GLN A 49 2.32 -4.03 -7.28
C GLN A 49 1.04 -4.88 -7.26
N MET A 50 -0.13 -4.24 -7.11
CA MET A 50 -1.43 -4.92 -7.14
C MET A 50 -1.67 -5.57 -8.51
N LEU A 51 -1.45 -4.84 -9.60
CA LEU A 51 -1.66 -5.34 -10.96
C LEU A 51 -0.72 -6.50 -11.30
N ILE A 52 0.57 -6.39 -10.98
CA ILE A 52 1.53 -7.48 -11.15
C ILE A 52 1.08 -8.71 -10.37
N PHE A 53 0.68 -8.55 -9.11
CA PHE A 53 0.29 -9.69 -8.28
C PHE A 53 -0.99 -10.36 -8.78
N LEU A 54 -2.00 -9.57 -9.15
CA LEU A 54 -3.23 -10.09 -9.75
C LEU A 54 -2.96 -10.80 -11.09
N GLY A 55 -2.10 -10.24 -11.94
CA GLY A 55 -1.74 -10.89 -13.21
C GLY A 55 -0.95 -12.19 -13.03
N ALA A 56 -0.06 -12.26 -12.03
CA ALA A 56 0.78 -13.45 -11.82
C ALA A 56 0.09 -14.58 -11.03
N PHE A 57 -0.84 -14.23 -10.13
CA PHE A 57 -1.42 -15.17 -9.16
C PHE A 57 -2.95 -15.15 -9.09
N GLY A 58 -3.65 -14.21 -9.73
CA GLY A 58 -5.09 -14.02 -9.58
C GLY A 58 -5.95 -15.25 -9.86
N ASP A 59 -5.56 -16.06 -10.84
CA ASP A 59 -6.28 -17.30 -11.20
C ASP A 59 -5.84 -18.52 -10.37
N LYS A 60 -4.74 -18.38 -9.61
CA LYS A 60 -4.14 -19.46 -8.81
C LYS A 60 -4.59 -19.42 -7.36
N ILE A 61 -5.05 -18.27 -6.87
CA ILE A 61 -5.45 -18.08 -5.48
C ILE A 61 -6.80 -17.35 -5.38
N ALA A 62 -7.73 -17.93 -4.61
CA ALA A 62 -9.03 -17.33 -4.34
C ALA A 62 -8.91 -16.18 -3.34
N MET A 63 -8.53 -15.00 -3.83
CA MET A 63 -8.40 -13.78 -3.04
C MET A 63 -9.73 -13.09 -2.82
N THR A 64 -9.95 -12.65 -1.58
CA THR A 64 -11.04 -11.74 -1.23
C THR A 64 -10.83 -10.37 -1.84
N ARG A 65 -11.92 -9.61 -2.02
CA ARG A 65 -11.85 -8.22 -2.50
C ARG A 65 -10.98 -7.34 -1.59
N TRP A 66 -11.04 -7.56 -0.28
CA TRP A 66 -10.22 -6.81 0.69
C TRP A 66 -8.73 -7.07 0.52
N GLU A 67 -8.31 -8.31 0.28
CA GLU A 67 -6.90 -8.63 0.05
C GLU A 67 -6.36 -7.88 -1.17
N LYS A 68 -7.14 -7.75 -2.25
CA LYS A 68 -6.76 -6.96 -3.43
C LYS A 68 -6.52 -5.49 -3.08
N TRP A 69 -7.49 -4.85 -2.42
CA TRP A 69 -7.38 -3.45 -2.00
C TRP A 69 -6.29 -3.20 -0.94
N SER A 70 -6.02 -4.19 -0.09
CA SER A 70 -4.97 -4.09 0.92
C SER A 70 -3.58 -3.94 0.30
N ILE A 71 -3.36 -4.41 -0.94
CA ILE A 71 -2.11 -4.20 -1.68
C ILE A 71 -1.97 -2.73 -2.08
N LEU A 72 -3.06 -2.08 -2.47
CA LEU A 72 -3.01 -0.65 -2.80
C LEU A 72 -2.65 0.21 -1.58
N ILE A 73 -3.08 -0.21 -0.39
CA ILE A 73 -2.84 0.54 0.85
C ILE A 73 -1.45 0.22 1.42
N PHE A 74 -1.10 -1.07 1.53
CA PHE A 74 0.11 -1.51 2.26
C PHE A 74 1.24 -2.01 1.36
N GLY A 75 1.06 -1.98 0.04
CA GLY A 75 2.06 -2.41 -0.94
C GLY A 75 2.56 -3.83 -0.68
N ILE A 76 3.88 -3.98 -0.66
CA ILE A 76 4.56 -5.28 -0.44
C ILE A 76 4.20 -5.95 0.89
N PHE A 77 3.85 -5.21 1.94
CA PHE A 77 3.50 -5.82 3.23
C PHE A 77 2.18 -6.60 3.16
N ALA A 78 1.21 -6.15 2.35
CA ALA A 78 0.03 -6.94 2.05
C ALA A 78 0.36 -8.15 1.18
N LEU A 79 1.23 -7.98 0.17
CA LEU A 79 1.69 -9.11 -0.68
C LEU A 79 2.34 -10.22 0.16
N LEU A 80 3.18 -9.86 1.13
CA LEU A 80 3.84 -10.82 2.02
C LEU A 80 2.86 -11.56 2.93
N ASP A 81 1.75 -10.92 3.33
CA ASP A 81 0.70 -11.57 4.11
C ASP A 81 -0.13 -12.52 3.24
N ILE A 82 -0.54 -12.08 2.06
CA ILE A 82 -1.29 -12.91 1.11
C ILE A 82 -0.45 -14.12 0.71
N ARG A 83 0.83 -13.92 0.37
CA ARG A 83 1.74 -15.02 0.03
C ARG A 83 1.87 -16.02 1.16
N ARG A 84 1.96 -15.57 2.42
CA ARG A 84 2.03 -16.46 3.59
C ARG A 84 0.71 -17.15 3.93
N LYS A 85 -0.42 -16.65 3.43
CA LYS A 85 -1.73 -17.26 3.64
C LYS A 85 -2.03 -18.35 2.62
N TYR A 86 -1.55 -18.21 1.39
CA TYR A 86 -1.95 -19.07 0.26
C TYR A 86 -0.82 -19.88 -0.38
N MET A 87 0.45 -19.54 -0.15
CA MET A 87 1.59 -20.15 -0.88
C MET A 87 2.68 -20.72 0.04
N VAL A 88 2.52 -20.59 1.35
CA VAL A 88 3.40 -21.14 2.39
C VAL A 88 2.49 -21.77 3.44
#